data_AF-A0A9X2H1P6-F1
#
_entry.id   AF-A0A9X2H1P6-F1
#
_cell.length_a   1.000
_cell.length_b   1.000
_cell.length_c   1.000
_cell.angle_alpha   90.00
_cell.angle_beta   90.00
_cell.angle_gamma   90.00
#
_symmetry.space_group_name_H-M   'P 1'
#
loop_
_entity.id
_entity.type
_entity.pdbx_description
1 polymer ?
#
loop_
_entity_poly.entity_id
_entity_poly.type
_entity_poly.pdbx_seq_one_letter_code
_entity_poly.pdbx_strand_id
1 'polypeptide(L)'
;MSGLDMLGPMETNPPAHSKGRELTQTAIEAIVNLVPAVGSTITVLLMAGLNHKLNQRRERWLTELAEAVEELSRSLDGFDPDALVDNDAFVDAVMTATQTVFRTSQQDKIEVLRNAVLNSAMPGAPDLDIQQLFFDLIDRLTPTHMRLLALLNDPPGWFDRHPELTRPTFSLSSNRVQLISAALPDLGAQGQAIIERFFAPLADGGLVNGSIHGMMTAAGAWQPMTTDHASAFLAFIRDPR
;
A
#
# COMPACT_ATOMS: atom_id res chain seq x y z
N MET A 1 63.96 -57.99 -32.64
CA MET A 1 63.71 -57.57 -34.04
C MET A 1 62.80 -56.36 -34.00
N SER A 2 63.29 -55.23 -34.52
CA SER A 2 62.61 -54.03 -35.05
C SER A 2 61.58 -53.32 -34.15
N GLY A 3 61.74 -52.04 -33.77
CA GLY A 3 61.94 -50.85 -34.63
C GLY A 3 60.55 -50.35 -35.03
N LEU A 4 59.92 -49.41 -34.30
CA LEU A 4 59.99 -47.94 -34.40
C LEU A 4 59.92 -47.37 -35.83
N ASP A 5 59.13 -46.31 -35.96
CA ASP A 5 58.87 -45.41 -37.08
C ASP A 5 57.94 -45.87 -38.20
N MET A 6 56.75 -45.25 -38.23
CA MET A 6 56.14 -44.78 -39.48
C MET A 6 55.25 -43.56 -39.18
N LEU A 7 55.75 -42.40 -39.67
CA LEU A 7 55.03 -41.23 -40.19
C LEU A 7 54.72 -40.05 -39.24
N GLY A 8 55.66 -39.10 -39.27
CA GLY A 8 55.42 -37.66 -39.08
C GLY A 8 54.80 -36.97 -40.31
N PRO A 9 54.66 -35.62 -40.29
CA PRO A 9 53.52 -34.88 -40.84
C PRO A 9 53.79 -34.20 -42.19
N MET A 10 52.74 -33.86 -42.96
CA MET A 10 52.65 -32.64 -43.80
C MET A 10 51.27 -32.53 -44.50
N GLU A 11 50.55 -31.43 -44.25
CA GLU A 11 50.13 -30.41 -45.26
C GLU A 11 48.68 -30.67 -45.75
N THR A 12 47.74 -29.73 -45.91
CA THR A 12 47.71 -28.32 -46.32
C THR A 12 46.37 -27.66 -45.90
N ASN A 13 46.34 -26.33 -45.71
CA ASN A 13 45.14 -25.45 -45.59
C ASN A 13 44.35 -25.36 -46.93
N PRO A 14 43.17 -24.65 -47.05
CA PRO A 14 41.96 -24.43 -46.23
C PRO A 14 40.64 -24.63 -47.08
N PRO A 15 39.43 -24.16 -46.66
CA PRO A 15 39.02 -22.84 -47.16
C PRO A 15 38.33 -21.95 -46.11
N ALA A 16 38.55 -20.65 -46.27
CA ALA A 16 37.79 -19.60 -45.61
C ALA A 16 36.32 -19.64 -46.03
N HIS A 17 35.38 -19.60 -45.09
CA HIS A 17 34.04 -19.13 -45.37
C HIS A 17 33.42 -18.38 -44.18
N SER A 18 32.95 -17.18 -44.52
CA SER A 18 31.75 -16.51 -43.99
C SER A 18 31.83 -15.85 -42.61
N LYS A 19 32.29 -14.59 -42.62
CA LYS A 19 31.66 -13.55 -41.80
C LYS A 19 30.15 -13.58 -42.08
N GLY A 20 29.33 -13.86 -41.06
CA GLY A 20 27.89 -13.67 -41.16
C GLY A 20 27.06 -14.70 -40.40
N ARG A 21 27.07 -14.64 -39.07
CA ARG A 21 25.86 -14.63 -38.25
C ARG A 21 26.22 -14.38 -36.79
N GLU A 22 25.61 -13.34 -36.27
CA GLU A 22 25.75 -12.81 -34.93
C GLU A 22 25.57 -13.87 -33.84
N LEU A 23 26.45 -13.73 -32.85
CA LEU A 23 26.35 -14.28 -31.52
C LEU A 23 25.09 -13.73 -30.84
N THR A 24 23.99 -14.46 -30.95
CA THR A 24 22.86 -14.31 -30.03
C THR A 24 22.49 -15.67 -29.51
N GLN A 25 23.28 -16.20 -28.59
CA GLN A 25 22.73 -17.01 -27.51
C GLN A 25 23.77 -17.31 -26.42
N THR A 26 23.31 -17.12 -25.19
CA THR A 26 23.74 -17.84 -23.99
C THR A 26 24.96 -17.29 -23.26
N ALA A 27 24.67 -16.35 -22.36
CA ALA A 27 25.41 -16.22 -21.10
C ALA A 27 24.42 -15.90 -19.97
N ILE A 28 23.50 -16.82 -19.70
CA ILE A 28 22.83 -16.94 -18.40
C ILE A 28 23.42 -18.20 -17.75
N GLU A 29 24.71 -18.17 -17.44
CA GLU A 29 25.33 -19.22 -16.62
C GLU A 29 26.35 -18.58 -15.70
N ALA A 30 25.88 -18.10 -14.55
CA ALA A 30 26.70 -17.97 -13.35
C ALA A 30 25.79 -17.91 -12.11
N ILE A 31 25.93 -18.94 -11.27
CA ILE A 31 25.32 -19.12 -9.93
C ILE A 31 23.89 -19.67 -9.91
N VAL A 32 23.72 -20.94 -10.31
CA VAL A 32 22.81 -21.87 -9.59
C VAL A 32 23.43 -23.26 -9.60
N ASN A 33 24.39 -23.50 -8.71
CA ASN A 33 24.80 -24.85 -8.32
C ASN A 33 24.46 -25.02 -6.84
N LEU A 34 23.42 -25.82 -6.56
CA LEU A 34 23.13 -26.59 -5.32
C LEU A 34 21.63 -26.71 -4.93
N VAL A 35 20.68 -26.63 -5.86
CA VAL A 35 19.36 -27.21 -5.63
C VAL A 35 18.86 -27.86 -6.92
N PRO A 36 18.64 -29.20 -6.97
CA PRO A 36 17.91 -29.82 -8.06
C PRO A 36 16.42 -29.47 -7.92
N ALA A 37 16.07 -28.22 -8.22
CA ALA A 37 14.68 -27.79 -8.33
C ALA A 37 14.27 -28.00 -9.78
N VAL A 38 13.54 -29.09 -10.03
CA VAL A 38 12.74 -29.29 -11.23
C VAL A 38 11.73 -28.13 -11.29
N GLY A 39 12.11 -27.05 -11.95
CA GLY A 39 11.25 -25.90 -12.21
C GLY A 39 11.25 -25.65 -13.71
N SER A 40 10.07 -25.67 -14.34
CA SER A 40 9.95 -25.25 -15.73
C SER A 40 10.53 -23.84 -15.90
N THR A 41 10.96 -23.49 -17.11
CA THR A 41 11.43 -22.12 -17.43
C THR A 41 10.41 -21.05 -17.02
N ILE A 42 9.11 -21.40 -17.03
CA ILE A 42 8.01 -20.56 -16.53
C ILE A 42 8.14 -20.29 -15.02
N THR A 43 8.43 -21.30 -14.19
CA THR A 43 8.61 -21.13 -12.74
C THR A 43 9.78 -20.21 -12.43
N VAL A 44 10.90 -20.35 -13.14
CA VAL A 44 12.08 -19.50 -12.96
C VAL A 44 11.76 -18.04 -13.29
N LEU A 45 11.11 -17.78 -14.42
CA LEU A 45 10.70 -16.43 -14.83
C LEU A 45 9.67 -15.81 -13.88
N LEU A 46 8.69 -16.60 -13.42
CA LEU A 46 7.71 -16.15 -12.44
C LEU A 46 8.39 -15.75 -11.12
N MET A 47 9.28 -16.59 -10.58
CA MET A 47 10.00 -16.30 -9.33
C MET A 47 10.93 -15.08 -9.49
N ALA A 48 11.63 -14.97 -10.61
CA ALA A 48 12.46 -13.79 -10.90
C ALA A 48 11.61 -12.52 -10.97
N GLY A 49 10.46 -12.56 -11.64
CA GLY A 49 9.52 -11.45 -11.74
C GLY A 49 8.92 -11.05 -10.39
N LEU A 50 8.49 -12.02 -9.58
CA LEU A 50 7.96 -11.78 -8.23
C LEU A 50 9.02 -11.16 -7.32
N ASN A 51 10.24 -11.71 -7.28
CA ASN A 51 11.34 -11.18 -6.50
C ASN A 51 11.70 -9.75 -6.93
N HIS A 52 11.75 -9.49 -8.23
CA HIS A 52 11.99 -8.16 -8.76
C HIS A 52 10.92 -7.16 -8.29
N LYS A 53 9.63 -7.53 -8.39
CA LYS A 53 8.52 -6.68 -7.95
C LYS A 53 8.53 -6.43 -6.43
N LEU A 54 8.85 -7.44 -5.63
CA LEU A 54 8.96 -7.29 -4.18
C LEU A 54 10.13 -6.37 -3.79
N ASN A 55 11.28 -6.50 -4.45
CA ASN A 55 12.43 -5.64 -4.20
C ASN A 55 12.14 -4.18 -4.60
N GLN A 56 11.55 -3.95 -5.79
CA GLN A 56 11.13 -2.60 -6.21
C GLN A 56 10.16 -1.95 -5.23
N ARG A 57 9.23 -2.75 -4.68
CA ARG A 57 8.28 -2.27 -3.68
C ARG A 57 8.98 -1.87 -2.38
N ARG A 58 9.93 -2.68 -1.91
CA ARG A 58 10.71 -2.38 -0.71
C ARG A 58 11.52 -1.11 -0.87
N GLU A 59 12.27 -1.02 -1.96
CA GLU A 59 13.11 0.14 -2.26
C GLU A 59 12.27 1.42 -2.30
N ARG A 60 11.21 1.43 -3.12
CA ARG A 60 10.30 2.57 -3.21
C ARG A 60 9.70 2.96 -1.86
N TRP A 61 9.23 2.00 -1.07
CA TRP A 61 8.67 2.26 0.25
C TRP A 61 9.67 2.95 1.19
N LEU A 62 10.88 2.42 1.29
CA LEU A 62 11.91 2.98 2.18
C LEU A 62 12.38 4.36 1.69
N THR A 63 12.51 4.56 0.38
CA THR A 63 12.83 5.86 -0.20
C THR A 63 11.74 6.89 0.11
N GLU A 64 10.47 6.58 -0.17
CA GLU A 64 9.34 7.49 0.10
C GLU A 64 9.23 7.82 1.60
N LEU A 65 9.49 6.84 2.48
CA LEU A 65 9.48 7.06 3.92
C LEU A 65 10.63 7.98 4.36
N ALA A 66 11.85 7.74 3.86
CA ALA A 66 13.00 8.58 4.16
C ALA A 66 12.79 10.04 3.68
N GLU A 67 12.27 10.22 2.47
CA GLU A 67 11.92 11.53 1.92
C GLU A 67 10.87 12.25 2.79
N ALA A 68 9.86 11.53 3.26
CA ALA A 68 8.81 12.10 4.11
C ALA A 68 9.31 12.46 5.52
N VAL A 69 10.22 11.67 6.09
CA VAL A 69 10.91 12.02 7.35
C VAL A 69 11.76 13.29 7.18
N GLU A 70 12.50 13.39 6.08
CA GLU A 70 13.31 14.57 5.78
C GLU A 70 12.45 15.82 5.59
N GLU A 71 11.31 15.70 4.90
CA GLU A 71 10.37 16.78 4.73
C GLU A 71 9.74 17.22 6.05
N LEU A 72 9.35 16.28 6.90
CA LEU A 72 8.81 16.55 8.22
C LEU A 72 9.83 17.27 9.13
N SER A 73 11.10 16.88 9.06
CA SER A 73 12.20 17.56 9.77
C SER A 73 12.38 19.01 9.32
N ARG A 74 12.17 19.27 8.02
CA ARG A 74 12.23 20.64 7.48
C ARG A 74 11.02 21.48 7.89
N SER A 75 9.86 20.88 8.15
CA SER A 75 8.64 21.61 8.51
C SER A 75 8.43 21.79 10.02
N LEU A 76 9.07 20.97 10.86
CA LEU A 76 8.91 21.00 12.31
C LEU A 76 10.19 21.37 13.04
N ASP A 77 10.18 22.56 13.65
CA ASP A 77 11.27 23.00 14.51
C ASP A 77 11.51 22.03 15.67
N GLY A 78 12.74 21.55 15.80
CA GLY A 78 13.16 20.63 16.87
C GLY A 78 12.89 19.15 16.58
N PHE A 79 12.43 18.78 15.39
CA PHE A 79 12.36 17.38 14.97
C PHE A 79 13.73 16.90 14.46
N ASP A 80 14.34 15.98 15.20
CA ASP A 80 15.63 15.37 14.89
C ASP A 80 15.42 13.98 14.25
N PRO A 81 15.68 13.82 12.93
CA PRO A 81 15.57 12.52 12.25
C PRO A 81 16.51 11.47 12.81
N ASP A 82 17.69 11.87 13.28
CA ASP A 82 18.71 10.92 13.76
C ASP A 82 18.26 10.28 15.08
N ALA A 83 17.47 11.00 15.89
CA ALA A 83 16.89 10.49 17.13
C ALA A 83 15.74 9.47 16.90
N LEU A 84 15.18 9.35 15.70
CA LEU A 84 14.08 8.42 15.42
C LEU A 84 14.51 6.96 15.51
N VAL A 85 15.77 6.65 15.21
CA VAL A 85 16.32 5.29 15.30
C VAL A 85 16.35 4.79 16.74
N ASP A 86 16.46 5.70 17.71
CA ASP A 86 16.44 5.39 19.15
C ASP A 86 15.02 5.42 19.74
N ASN A 87 13.99 5.68 18.92
CA ASN A 87 12.59 5.68 19.33
C ASN A 87 11.94 4.34 18.98
N ASP A 88 11.78 3.48 19.99
CA ASP A 88 11.15 2.15 19.85
C ASP A 88 9.75 2.22 19.20
N ALA A 89 8.94 3.24 19.51
CA ALA A 89 7.62 3.42 18.91
C ALA A 89 7.69 3.67 17.40
N PHE A 90 8.68 4.45 16.97
CA PHE A 90 8.94 4.70 15.56
C PHE A 90 9.43 3.42 14.87
N VAL A 91 10.40 2.72 15.47
CA VAL A 91 10.95 1.48 14.91
C VAL A 91 9.86 0.42 14.76
N ASP A 92 9.03 0.21 15.78
CA ASP A 92 7.92 -0.74 15.75
C ASP A 92 6.88 -0.36 14.70
N ALA A 93 6.55 0.93 14.57
CA ALA A 93 5.67 1.45 13.53
C ALA A 93 6.23 1.18 12.13
N VAL A 94 7.51 1.46 11.88
CA VAL A 94 8.19 1.18 10.60
C VAL A 94 8.11 -0.31 10.28
N MET A 95 8.41 -1.18 11.24
CA MET A 95 8.39 -2.62 11.05
C MET A 95 6.99 -3.15 10.74
N THR A 96 5.99 -2.69 11.49
CA THR A 96 4.58 -3.05 11.31
C THR A 96 4.08 -2.58 9.95
N ALA A 97 4.30 -1.31 9.60
CA ALA A 97 3.88 -0.75 8.33
C ALA A 97 4.55 -1.45 7.14
N THR A 98 5.85 -1.72 7.22
CA THR A 98 6.60 -2.40 6.16
C THR A 98 6.03 -3.79 5.85
N GLN A 99 5.65 -4.55 6.89
CA GLN A 99 5.02 -5.86 6.70
C GLN A 99 3.67 -5.77 5.97
N THR A 100 2.88 -4.73 6.23
CA THR A 100 1.62 -4.48 5.50
C THR A 100 1.88 -4.01 4.08
N VAL A 101 2.83 -3.10 3.87
CA VAL A 101 3.19 -2.58 2.52
C VAL A 101 3.57 -3.73 1.59
N PHE A 102 4.31 -4.73 2.07
CA PHE A 102 4.69 -5.89 1.25
C PHE A 102 3.50 -6.75 0.82
N ARG A 103 2.35 -6.64 1.49
CA ARG A 103 1.14 -7.41 1.21
C ARG A 103 0.09 -6.65 0.37
N THR A 104 0.30 -5.37 0.05
CA THR A 104 -0.68 -4.55 -0.67
C THR A 104 -0.10 -3.80 -1.87
N SER A 105 -0.83 -3.72 -3.00
CA SER A 105 -0.50 -2.84 -4.14
C SER A 105 -1.20 -1.48 -4.11
N GLN A 106 -2.14 -1.28 -3.19
CA GLN A 106 -2.99 -0.09 -3.12
C GLN A 106 -2.18 1.11 -2.61
N GLN A 107 -1.99 2.13 -3.45
CA GLN A 107 -1.14 3.28 -3.13
C GLN A 107 -1.72 4.12 -1.97
N ASP A 108 -3.03 4.36 -1.95
CA ASP A 108 -3.70 5.09 -0.86
C ASP A 108 -3.46 4.45 0.51
N LYS A 109 -3.37 3.11 0.56
CA LYS A 109 -3.07 2.38 1.80
C LYS A 109 -1.60 2.54 2.21
N ILE A 110 -0.69 2.60 1.25
CA ILE A 110 0.74 2.83 1.48
C ILE A 110 0.96 4.25 2.01
N GLU A 111 0.24 5.24 1.46
CA GLU A 111 0.28 6.63 1.94
C GLU A 111 -0.23 6.74 3.38
N VAL A 112 -1.38 6.12 3.69
CA VAL A 112 -1.91 6.04 5.06
C VAL A 112 -0.91 5.41 6.03
N LEU A 113 -0.23 4.34 5.63
CA LEU A 113 0.80 3.69 6.44
C LEU A 113 2.00 4.61 6.67
N ARG A 114 2.43 5.36 5.65
CA ARG A 114 3.51 6.34 5.76
C ARG A 114 3.15 7.40 6.79
N ASN A 115 1.96 7.97 6.68
CA ASN A 115 1.47 8.99 7.59
C ASN A 115 1.37 8.46 9.03
N ALA A 116 0.87 7.24 9.21
CA ALA A 116 0.81 6.60 10.53
C ALA A 116 2.19 6.41 11.18
N VAL A 117 3.20 6.04 10.38
CA VAL A 117 4.59 5.94 10.86
C VAL A 117 5.16 7.30 11.25
N LEU A 118 4.85 8.36 10.51
CA LEU A 118 5.29 9.69 10.90
C LEU A 118 4.59 10.16 12.18
N ASN A 119 3.28 9.99 12.27
CA ASN A 119 2.48 10.38 13.43
C ASN A 119 2.80 9.56 14.70
N SER A 120 3.34 8.34 14.60
CA SER A 120 3.71 7.54 15.78
C SER A 120 4.84 8.14 16.61
N ALA A 121 5.68 8.96 15.98
CA ALA A 121 6.80 9.64 16.62
C ALA A 121 6.53 11.12 16.95
N MET A 122 5.33 11.62 16.63
CA MET A 122 4.99 13.03 16.80
C MET A 122 4.67 13.40 18.27
N PRO A 123 4.86 14.66 18.68
CA PRO A 123 4.36 15.14 19.96
C PRO A 123 2.84 14.93 20.06
N GLY A 124 2.39 14.27 21.13
CA GLY A 124 0.98 13.93 21.31
C GLY A 124 0.52 12.70 20.53
N ALA A 125 1.45 11.90 19.99
CA ALA A 125 1.15 10.58 19.46
C ALA A 125 0.39 9.73 20.51
N PRO A 126 -0.54 8.87 20.08
CA PRO A 126 -1.19 7.91 20.99
C PRO A 126 -0.15 7.02 21.68
N ASP A 127 -0.53 6.40 22.80
CA ASP A 127 0.31 5.37 23.42
C ASP A 127 0.51 4.16 22.49
N LEU A 128 1.50 3.31 22.81
CA LEU A 128 1.90 2.18 21.97
C LEU A 128 0.75 1.20 21.71
N ASP A 129 -0.08 0.91 22.71
CA ASP A 129 -1.21 -0.02 22.59
C ASP A 129 -2.27 0.53 21.61
N ILE A 130 -2.55 1.84 21.67
CA ILE A 130 -3.46 2.50 20.74
C ILE A 130 -2.84 2.60 19.34
N GLN A 131 -1.54 2.88 19.22
CA GLN A 131 -0.87 2.86 17.92
C GLN A 131 -0.97 1.47 17.28
N GLN A 132 -0.74 0.40 18.04
CA GLN A 132 -0.89 -0.97 17.55
C GLN A 132 -2.32 -1.25 17.08
N LEU A 133 -3.33 -0.84 17.87
CA LEU A 133 -4.73 -0.94 17.48
C LEU A 133 -5.03 -0.21 16.17
N PHE A 134 -4.44 0.98 15.97
CA PHE A 134 -4.57 1.74 14.74
C PHE A 134 -3.88 1.08 13.56
N PHE A 135 -2.67 0.55 13.71
CA PHE A 135 -2.01 -0.22 12.65
C PHE A 135 -2.82 -1.47 12.26
N ASP A 136 -3.43 -2.16 13.22
CA ASP A 136 -4.32 -3.28 12.95
C ASP A 136 -5.59 -2.86 12.19
N LEU A 137 -6.14 -1.68 12.48
CA LEU A 137 -7.23 -1.10 11.68
C LEU A 137 -6.76 -0.79 10.26
N ILE A 138 -5.59 -0.17 10.09
CA ILE A 138 -5.04 0.10 8.76
C ILE A 138 -4.84 -1.21 8.00
N ASP A 139 -4.29 -2.26 8.61
CA ASP A 139 -4.05 -3.55 7.94
C ASP A 139 -5.36 -4.21 7.50
N ARG A 140 -6.43 -4.12 8.30
CA ARG A 140 -7.74 -4.72 7.98
C ARG A 140 -8.56 -3.91 6.99
N LEU A 141 -8.53 -2.59 7.08
CA LEU A 141 -9.36 -1.70 6.26
C LEU A 141 -8.78 -1.50 4.87
N THR A 142 -9.66 -1.37 3.88
CA THR A 142 -9.30 -1.04 2.50
C THR A 142 -9.43 0.47 2.26
N PRO A 143 -8.87 1.03 1.17
CA PRO A 143 -9.07 2.44 0.81
C PRO A 143 -10.54 2.85 0.73
N THR A 144 -11.44 1.96 0.30
CA THR A 144 -12.89 2.23 0.29
C THR A 144 -13.45 2.43 1.70
N HIS A 145 -12.99 1.66 2.69
CA HIS A 145 -13.37 1.87 4.10
C HIS A 145 -12.87 3.23 4.60
N MET A 146 -11.63 3.61 4.26
CA MET A 146 -11.04 4.89 4.65
C MET A 146 -11.81 6.07 4.03
N ARG A 147 -12.13 6.01 2.73
CA ARG A 147 -12.96 7.03 2.05
C ARG A 147 -14.34 7.14 2.68
N LEU A 148 -14.98 6.00 2.99
CA LEU A 148 -16.28 5.98 3.67
C LEU A 148 -16.18 6.59 5.07
N LEU A 149 -15.15 6.26 5.84
CA LEU A 149 -14.96 6.81 7.18
C LEU A 149 -14.72 8.34 7.14
N ALA A 150 -13.88 8.81 6.22
CA ALA A 150 -13.61 10.23 6.03
C ALA A 150 -14.88 11.00 5.61
N LEU A 151 -15.72 10.43 4.72
CA LEU A 151 -17.03 10.97 4.39
C LEU A 151 -17.92 11.05 5.64
N LEU A 152 -18.01 9.97 6.41
CA LEU A 152 -18.89 9.89 7.57
C LEU A 152 -18.43 10.77 8.75
N ASN A 153 -17.17 11.20 8.74
CA ASN A 153 -16.61 12.13 9.71
C ASN A 153 -17.04 13.58 9.47
N ASP A 154 -17.07 13.99 8.20
CA ASP A 154 -17.41 15.35 7.79
C ASP A 154 -18.17 15.32 6.47
N PRO A 155 -19.47 14.94 6.49
CA PRO A 155 -20.24 14.85 5.26
C PRO A 155 -20.35 16.17 4.49
N PRO A 156 -20.64 17.32 5.11
CA PRO A 156 -20.69 18.59 4.39
C PRO A 156 -19.35 18.94 3.75
N GLY A 157 -18.25 18.86 4.51
CA GLY A 157 -16.93 19.22 4.00
C GLY A 157 -16.40 18.23 2.96
N TRP A 158 -16.88 16.98 2.94
CA TRP A 158 -16.61 16.06 1.85
C TRP A 158 -17.07 16.64 0.50
N PHE A 159 -18.30 17.16 0.42
CA PHE A 159 -18.79 17.80 -0.79
C PHE A 159 -18.14 19.16 -1.06
N ASP A 160 -17.70 19.89 -0.04
CA ASP A 160 -16.89 21.11 -0.26
C ASP A 160 -15.55 20.81 -0.93
N ARG A 161 -14.92 19.67 -0.58
CA ARG A 161 -13.66 19.20 -1.18
C ARG A 161 -13.84 18.54 -2.55
N HIS A 162 -15.07 18.18 -2.92
CA HIS A 162 -15.42 17.49 -4.16
C HIS A 162 -16.54 18.23 -4.89
N PRO A 163 -16.26 19.44 -5.44
CA PRO A 163 -17.26 20.30 -6.08
C PRO A 163 -17.89 19.69 -7.34
N GLU A 164 -17.27 18.66 -7.93
CA GLU A 164 -17.82 17.88 -9.03
C GLU A 164 -18.99 16.99 -8.62
N LEU A 165 -19.15 16.70 -7.32
CA LEU A 165 -20.23 15.87 -6.80
C LEU A 165 -21.49 16.70 -6.54
N THR A 166 -22.65 16.14 -6.89
CA THR A 166 -23.94 16.79 -6.63
C THR A 166 -24.42 16.43 -5.22
N ARG A 167 -24.64 17.45 -4.38
CA ARG A 167 -25.23 17.25 -3.06
C ARG A 167 -26.65 16.68 -3.18
N PRO A 168 -26.98 15.59 -2.47
CA PRO A 168 -28.32 15.04 -2.51
C PRO A 168 -29.31 15.99 -1.83
N THR A 169 -30.44 16.23 -2.50
CA THR A 169 -31.58 16.91 -1.87
C THR A 169 -32.40 15.88 -1.12
N PHE A 170 -32.48 16.06 0.19
CA PHE A 170 -33.24 15.21 1.08
C PHE A 170 -34.70 15.68 1.16
N SER A 171 -35.64 14.77 0.91
CA SER A 171 -37.07 15.03 1.07
C SER A 171 -37.54 14.77 2.51
N LEU A 172 -38.86 14.75 2.76
CA LEU A 172 -39.48 14.53 4.08
C LEU A 172 -38.95 13.31 4.85
N SER A 173 -38.43 12.30 4.15
CA SER A 173 -37.64 11.21 4.73
C SER A 173 -36.30 11.08 4.01
N SER A 174 -35.26 10.77 4.78
CA SER A 174 -33.88 10.59 4.29
C SER A 174 -33.30 9.29 4.83
N ASN A 175 -32.25 8.81 4.18
CA ASN A 175 -31.37 7.77 4.72
C ASN A 175 -29.92 8.08 4.33
N ARG A 176 -28.96 7.48 5.05
CA ARG A 176 -27.54 7.71 4.80
C ARG A 176 -27.01 6.95 3.58
N VAL A 177 -27.73 5.93 3.11
CA VAL A 177 -27.40 5.24 1.85
C VAL A 177 -27.44 6.23 0.68
N GLN A 178 -28.42 7.12 0.61
CA GLN A 178 -28.50 8.15 -0.43
C GLN A 178 -27.33 9.14 -0.34
N LEU A 179 -26.95 9.56 0.87
CA LEU A 179 -25.77 10.40 1.10
C LEU A 179 -24.50 9.72 0.58
N ILE A 180 -24.28 8.47 0.98
CA ILE A 180 -23.09 7.68 0.60
C ILE A 180 -23.05 7.47 -0.90
N SER A 181 -24.17 7.12 -1.54
CA SER A 181 -24.23 6.93 -3.00
C SER A 181 -23.94 8.21 -3.78
N ALA A 182 -24.31 9.37 -3.26
CA ALA A 182 -24.00 10.66 -3.89
C ALA A 182 -22.53 11.07 -3.68
N ALA A 183 -21.95 10.77 -2.53
CA ALA A 183 -20.58 11.13 -2.16
C ALA A 183 -19.51 10.16 -2.70
N LEU A 184 -19.87 8.88 -2.87
CA LEU A 184 -19.01 7.81 -3.39
C LEU A 184 -19.75 7.06 -4.52
N PRO A 185 -19.85 7.63 -5.73
CA PRO A 185 -20.66 7.06 -6.81
C PRO A 185 -20.22 5.66 -7.25
N ASP A 186 -18.92 5.35 -7.16
CA ASP A 186 -18.35 4.03 -7.45
C ASP A 186 -18.84 2.95 -6.48
N LEU A 187 -19.01 3.30 -5.21
CA LEU A 187 -19.59 2.43 -4.20
C LEU A 187 -21.12 2.40 -4.31
N GLY A 188 -21.75 3.56 -4.56
CA GLY A 188 -23.19 3.70 -4.78
C GLY A 188 -23.71 2.85 -5.93
N ALA A 189 -22.97 2.79 -7.04
CA ALA A 189 -23.32 1.99 -8.22
C ALA A 189 -23.36 0.47 -7.93
N GLN A 190 -22.67 -0.01 -6.88
CA GLN A 190 -22.69 -1.41 -6.47
C GLN A 190 -23.91 -1.76 -5.59
N GLY A 191 -24.67 -0.75 -5.18
CA GLY A 191 -25.92 -0.91 -4.44
C GLY A 191 -25.75 -0.99 -2.92
N GLN A 192 -26.89 -0.86 -2.23
CA GLN A 192 -26.97 -0.75 -0.78
C GLN A 192 -26.33 -1.93 -0.02
N ALA A 193 -26.48 -3.15 -0.52
CA ALA A 193 -25.91 -4.34 0.14
C ALA A 193 -24.38 -4.31 0.19
N ILE A 194 -23.73 -3.73 -0.83
CA ILE A 194 -22.28 -3.58 -0.85
C ILE A 194 -21.84 -2.42 0.05
N ILE A 195 -22.58 -1.30 0.08
CA ILE A 195 -22.33 -0.22 1.05
C ILE A 195 -22.35 -0.77 2.48
N GLU A 196 -23.36 -1.56 2.84
CA GLU A 196 -23.47 -2.17 4.18
C GLU A 196 -22.26 -3.05 4.51
N ARG A 197 -21.74 -3.79 3.52
CA ARG A 197 -20.55 -4.65 3.69
C ARG A 197 -19.27 -3.85 3.96
N PHE A 198 -19.17 -2.62 3.46
CA PHE A 198 -18.07 -1.70 3.78
C PHE A 198 -18.32 -0.91 5.07
N PHE A 199 -19.58 -0.69 5.43
CA PHE A 199 -19.93 -0.02 6.68
C PHE A 199 -19.72 -0.91 7.91
N ALA A 200 -20.09 -2.19 7.83
CA ALA A 200 -20.03 -3.12 8.96
C ALA A 200 -18.64 -3.22 9.62
N PRO A 201 -17.51 -3.34 8.88
CA PRO A 201 -16.18 -3.35 9.51
C PRO A 201 -15.82 -2.04 10.23
N LEU A 202 -16.37 -0.90 9.79
CA LEU A 202 -16.19 0.37 10.50
C LEU A 202 -16.97 0.38 11.81
N ALA A 203 -18.20 -0.17 11.82
CA ALA A 203 -19.01 -0.28 13.02
C ALA A 203 -18.41 -1.29 14.02
N ASP A 204 -17.99 -2.46 13.54
CA ASP A 204 -17.33 -3.50 14.34
C ASP A 204 -16.01 -3.01 14.95
N GLY A 205 -15.29 -2.15 14.22
CA GLY A 205 -14.10 -1.47 14.70
C GLY A 205 -14.36 -0.31 15.66
N GLY A 206 -15.63 -0.03 16.02
CA GLY A 206 -16.00 1.09 16.90
C GLY A 206 -15.71 2.46 16.30
N LEU A 207 -15.57 2.57 14.97
CA LEU A 207 -15.24 3.81 14.28
C LEU A 207 -16.48 4.65 13.94
N VAL A 208 -17.64 4.01 13.83
CA VAL A 208 -18.90 4.68 13.51
C VAL A 208 -20.02 4.20 14.43
N ASN A 209 -20.96 5.09 14.72
CA ASN A 209 -22.14 4.81 15.53
C ASN A 209 -23.43 4.83 14.71
N GLY A 210 -24.38 4.00 15.10
CA GLY A 210 -25.73 3.98 14.55
C GLY A 210 -25.87 3.15 13.28
N SER A 211 -26.97 3.36 12.55
CA SER A 211 -27.28 2.66 11.31
C SER A 211 -27.30 3.62 10.13
N ILE A 212 -26.87 3.13 8.96
CA ILE A 212 -27.06 3.85 7.69
C ILE A 212 -28.45 3.62 7.09
N HIS A 213 -29.22 2.69 7.67
CA HIS A 213 -30.59 2.39 7.31
C HIS A 213 -31.59 3.14 8.20
N GLY A 214 -32.87 3.06 7.82
CA GLY A 214 -33.96 3.71 8.52
C GLY A 214 -34.21 5.14 8.04
N MET A 215 -35.38 5.65 8.41
CA MET A 215 -35.78 7.01 8.09
C MET A 215 -35.19 7.97 9.11
N MET A 216 -34.63 9.07 8.63
CA MET A 216 -34.16 10.19 9.45
C MET A 216 -34.52 11.54 8.82
N THR A 217 -34.32 12.61 9.58
CA THR A 217 -34.44 13.98 9.09
C THR A 217 -33.31 14.30 8.12
N ALA A 218 -33.53 15.26 7.23
CA ALA A 218 -32.48 15.77 6.34
C ALA A 218 -31.24 16.24 7.11
N ALA A 219 -31.44 16.95 8.23
CA ALA A 219 -30.34 17.38 9.10
C ALA A 219 -29.56 16.20 9.70
N GLY A 220 -30.25 15.12 10.10
CA GLY A 220 -29.63 13.91 10.63
C GLY A 220 -28.75 13.18 9.63
N ALA A 221 -29.09 13.20 8.34
CA ALA A 221 -28.28 12.60 7.29
C ALA A 221 -26.91 13.28 7.11
N TRP A 222 -26.82 14.58 7.42
CA TRP A 222 -25.59 15.37 7.31
C TRP A 222 -24.70 15.34 8.56
N GLN A 223 -25.18 14.81 9.69
CA GLN A 223 -24.38 14.75 10.91
C GLN A 223 -23.24 13.74 10.81
N PRO A 224 -22.07 13.99 11.42
CA PRO A 224 -21.03 12.98 11.57
C PRO A 224 -21.56 11.69 12.21
N MET A 225 -21.01 10.53 11.82
CA MET A 225 -21.24 9.24 12.48
C MET A 225 -20.04 8.76 13.28
N THR A 226 -18.88 9.40 13.11
CA THR A 226 -17.63 8.95 13.69
C THR A 226 -17.63 9.06 15.20
N THR A 227 -16.94 8.12 15.84
CA THR A 227 -16.63 8.16 17.27
C THR A 227 -15.42 9.05 17.55
N ASP A 228 -15.16 9.34 18.82
CA ASP A 228 -13.90 9.95 19.25
C ASP A 228 -12.71 9.07 18.86
N HIS A 229 -12.87 7.75 18.92
CA HIS A 229 -11.86 6.78 18.48
C HIS A 229 -11.57 6.92 16.97
N ALA A 230 -12.60 7.07 16.14
CA ALA A 230 -12.41 7.35 14.72
C ALA A 230 -11.78 8.71 14.45
N SER A 231 -12.11 9.74 15.24
CA SER A 231 -11.48 11.05 15.11
C SER A 231 -9.98 10.97 15.41
N ALA A 232 -9.60 10.26 16.47
CA ALA A 232 -8.20 9.99 16.79
C ALA A 232 -7.50 9.14 15.71
N PHE A 233 -8.16 8.12 15.19
CA PHE A 233 -7.65 7.29 14.10
C PHE A 233 -7.42 8.11 12.82
N LEU A 234 -8.39 8.93 12.42
CA LEU A 234 -8.29 9.79 11.24
C LEU A 234 -7.16 10.83 11.38
N ALA A 235 -6.95 11.37 12.59
CA ALA A 235 -5.81 12.24 12.87
C ALA A 235 -4.48 11.49 12.73
N PHE A 236 -4.41 10.26 13.25
CA PHE A 236 -3.21 9.43 13.21
C PHE A 236 -2.79 9.03 11.79
N ILE A 237 -3.73 8.89 10.86
CA ILE A 237 -3.44 8.52 9.46
C ILE A 237 -3.33 9.70 8.50
N ARG A 238 -3.54 10.93 8.99
CA ARG A 238 -3.45 12.14 8.18
C ARG A 238 -1.99 12.52 7.98
N ASP A 239 -1.67 13.13 6.84
CA ASP A 239 -0.34 13.68 6.58
C ASP A 239 0.05 14.71 7.66
N PRO A 240 1.14 14.48 8.42
CA PRO A 240 1.60 15.41 9.47
C PRO A 240 2.51 16.54 8.95
N ARG A 241 2.87 16.52 7.65
CA ARG A 241 3.70 17.55 7.00
C ARG A 241 2.83 18.75 6.61
#